data_AF-G9KAJ0-F1
#
_entry.id   AF-G9KAJ0-F1
#
_cell.length_a   1.000
_cell.length_b   1.000
_cell.length_c   1.000
_cell.angle_alpha   90.00
_cell.angle_beta   90.00
_cell.angle_gamma   90.00
#
_symmetry.space_group_name_H-M   'P 1'
#
loop_
_entity.id
_entity.type
_entity.pdbx_description
1 polymer ?
#
loop_
_entity_poly.entity_id
_entity_poly.type
_entity_poly.pdbx_seq_one_letter_code
_entity_poly.pdbx_strand_id
1 'polypeptide(L)'
;VALDDEGTAKGWLFWDDGESIDTYGKGLYYLANFSASQNMMQSHIIFNKYITDSNPLKLGYVEIWGVGRVPISSVSISTSSMVIMPAFNYDPVTQVLSIDVT
;
A
#
# COMPACT_ATOMS: atom_id res chain seq x y z
N VAL A 1 -1.61 -7.20 -0.61
CA VAL A 1 -0.49 -7.61 0.27
C VAL A 1 -0.69 -9.08 0.59
N ALA A 2 0.28 -9.94 0.26
CA ALA A 2 0.23 -11.36 0.61
C ALA A 2 1.24 -11.59 1.75
N LEU A 3 0.75 -11.89 2.94
CA LEU A 3 1.58 -12.17 4.10
C LEU A 3 2.10 -13.62 4.04
N ASP A 4 3.32 -13.83 4.50
CA ASP A 4 3.84 -15.16 4.82
C ASP A 4 3.33 -15.66 6.18
N ASP A 5 3.73 -16.87 6.57
CA ASP A 5 3.33 -17.50 7.84
C ASP A 5 3.84 -16.73 9.07
N GLU A 6 4.90 -15.92 8.91
CA GLU A 6 5.41 -14.99 9.92
C GLU A 6 4.65 -13.65 9.97
N GLY A 7 3.64 -13.47 9.11
CA GLY A 7 2.83 -12.25 9.04
C GLY A 7 3.60 -11.08 8.42
N THR A 8 4.54 -11.36 7.52
CA THR A 8 5.40 -10.37 6.87
C THR A 8 5.21 -10.33 5.35
N ALA A 9 5.50 -9.17 4.75
CA ALA A 9 5.57 -9.02 3.30
C ALA A 9 6.49 -7.87 2.93
N LYS A 10 7.05 -7.91 1.72
CA LYS A 10 7.80 -6.79 1.12
C LYS A 10 7.43 -6.63 -0.34
N GLY A 11 7.44 -5.39 -0.81
CA GLY A 11 7.11 -5.06 -2.20
C GLY A 11 7.73 -3.75 -2.63
N TRP A 12 7.70 -3.50 -3.93
CA TRP A 12 8.21 -2.30 -4.56
C TRP A 12 7.20 -1.80 -5.59
N LEU A 13 7.08 -0.49 -5.73
CA LEU A 13 6.32 0.16 -6.78
C LEU A 13 7.24 1.14 -7.52
N PHE A 14 7.41 0.89 -8.81
CA PHE A 14 7.95 1.86 -9.75
C PHE A 14 6.80 2.41 -10.58
N TRP A 15 6.74 3.73 -10.75
CA TRP A 15 5.67 4.39 -11.49
C TRP A 15 6.20 5.56 -12.30
N ASP A 16 5.92 5.59 -13.60
CA ASP A 16 6.24 6.67 -14.53
C ASP A 16 5.06 6.91 -15.49
N ASP A 17 5.32 7.52 -16.66
CA ASP A 17 4.29 7.76 -17.68
C ASP A 17 4.02 6.54 -18.58
N GLY A 18 4.84 5.49 -18.50
CA GLY A 18 4.72 4.28 -19.32
C GLY A 18 5.05 4.47 -20.81
N GLU A 19 5.53 5.64 -21.23
CA GLU A 19 5.73 5.98 -22.66
C GLU A 19 7.10 6.62 -22.93
N SER A 20 7.56 7.54 -22.08
CA SER A 20 8.80 8.29 -22.33
C SER A 20 10.02 7.40 -22.32
N ILE A 21 10.96 7.67 -23.22
CA ILE A 21 12.25 6.98 -23.23
C ILE A 21 13.11 7.50 -22.08
N ASP A 22 13.68 6.55 -21.33
CA ASP A 22 14.68 6.80 -20.28
C ASP A 22 14.16 7.66 -19.12
N THR A 23 12.95 7.35 -18.64
CA THR A 23 12.36 7.98 -17.43
C THR A 23 13.24 7.79 -16.21
N TYR A 24 13.83 6.60 -16.03
CA TYR A 24 14.76 6.32 -14.94
C TYR A 24 16.02 7.20 -14.99
N GLY A 25 16.73 7.22 -16.12
CA GLY A 25 17.96 8.01 -16.26
C GLY A 25 17.73 9.52 -16.15
N LYS A 26 16.55 9.99 -16.60
CA LYS A 26 16.13 11.40 -16.48
C LYS A 26 15.53 11.74 -15.11
N GLY A 27 15.27 10.76 -14.26
CA GLY A 27 14.66 10.96 -12.95
C GLY A 27 13.20 11.40 -13.02
N LEU A 28 12.44 10.97 -14.03
CA LEU A 28 11.02 11.27 -14.24
C LEU A 28 10.15 10.10 -13.79
N TYR A 29 10.32 9.67 -12.54
CA TYR A 29 9.61 8.52 -11.98
C TYR A 29 9.34 8.67 -10.48
N TYR A 30 8.53 7.76 -9.97
CA TYR A 30 8.30 7.49 -8.56
C TYR A 30 8.77 6.07 -8.22
N LEU A 31 9.44 5.93 -7.08
CA LEU A 31 9.87 4.66 -6.52
C LEU A 31 9.61 4.63 -5.02
N ALA A 32 8.88 3.62 -4.57
CA ALA A 32 8.70 3.32 -3.16
C ALA A 32 8.85 1.83 -2.90
N ASN A 33 9.27 1.51 -1.67
CA ASN A 33 9.14 0.18 -1.14
C ASN A 33 8.01 0.14 -0.11
N PHE A 34 7.49 -1.07 0.11
CA PHE A 34 6.49 -1.37 1.10
C PHE A 34 6.97 -2.53 1.96
N SER A 35 6.68 -2.48 3.24
CA SER A 35 6.91 -3.57 4.18
C SER A 35 5.68 -3.77 5.04
N ALA A 36 5.36 -5.03 5.33
CA ALA A 36 4.38 -5.41 6.32
C ALA A 36 5.04 -6.26 7.40
N SER A 37 4.79 -5.91 8.65
CA SER A 37 5.15 -6.72 9.82
C SER A 37 4.31 -6.27 11.02
N GLN A 38 4.10 -7.16 11.99
CA GLN A 38 3.40 -6.82 13.24
C GLN A 38 2.02 -6.14 13.00
N ASN A 39 1.25 -6.65 12.03
CA ASN A 39 -0.05 -6.09 11.60
C ASN A 39 -0.01 -4.65 11.07
N MET A 40 1.16 -4.16 10.69
CA MET A 40 1.35 -2.82 10.13
C MET A 40 2.00 -2.90 8.77
N MET A 41 1.36 -2.31 7.76
CA MET A 41 1.96 -2.05 6.46
C MET A 41 2.46 -0.61 6.40
N GLN A 42 3.68 -0.42 5.94
CA GLN A 42 4.33 0.89 5.83
C GLN A 42 4.86 1.08 4.41
N SER A 43 4.75 2.31 3.90
CA SER A 43 5.36 2.73 2.64
C SER A 43 6.57 3.62 2.91
N HIS A 44 7.67 3.38 2.21
CA HIS A 44 8.84 4.25 2.22
C HIS A 44 9.14 4.75 0.80
N ILE A 45 9.00 6.06 0.60
CA ILE A 45 9.32 6.71 -0.67
C ILE A 45 10.84 6.82 -0.77
N ILE A 46 11.40 6.24 -1.83
CA ILE A 46 12.84 6.24 -2.10
C ILE A 46 13.20 7.38 -3.05
N PHE A 47 12.35 7.61 -4.05
CA PHE A 47 12.50 8.69 -5.00
C PHE A 47 11.14 9.13 -5.52
N ASN A 48 10.90 10.44 -5.61
CA ASN A 48 9.70 10.96 -6.24
C ASN A 48 10.00 12.27 -6.98
N LYS A 49 9.87 12.23 -8.30
CA LYS A 49 9.85 13.42 -9.18
C LYS A 49 8.73 13.35 -10.23
N TYR A 50 7.71 12.53 -9.97
CA TYR A 50 6.61 12.31 -10.91
C TYR A 50 5.23 12.51 -10.29
N ILE A 51 5.00 11.97 -9.08
CA ILE A 51 3.73 12.10 -8.37
C ILE A 51 3.71 13.42 -7.61
N THR A 52 2.77 14.29 -7.95
CA THR A 52 2.58 15.63 -7.35
C THR A 52 1.10 15.94 -7.15
N ASP A 53 0.77 17.06 -6.51
CA ASP A 53 -0.64 17.48 -6.35
C ASP A 53 -1.36 17.68 -7.69
N SER A 54 -0.63 18.10 -8.73
CA SER A 54 -1.16 18.26 -10.09
C SER A 54 -1.16 16.97 -10.91
N ASN A 55 -0.46 15.92 -10.43
CA ASN A 55 -0.38 14.60 -11.05
C ASN A 55 -0.55 13.50 -9.97
N PRO A 56 -1.76 13.36 -9.38
CA PRO A 56 -1.96 12.49 -8.24
C PRO A 56 -2.09 11.02 -8.66
N LEU A 57 -1.44 10.13 -7.91
CA LEU A 57 -1.73 8.70 -7.93
C LEU A 57 -2.77 8.38 -6.85
N LYS A 58 -3.93 7.88 -7.26
CA LYS A 58 -5.02 7.54 -6.33
C LYS A 58 -4.89 6.10 -5.85
N LEU A 59 -4.88 5.91 -4.54
CA LEU A 59 -5.03 4.60 -3.92
C LEU A 59 -6.52 4.28 -3.83
N GLY A 60 -6.96 3.17 -4.44
CA GLY A 60 -8.38 2.79 -4.47
C GLY A 60 -8.75 1.72 -3.46
N TYR A 61 -7.95 0.66 -3.35
CA TYR A 61 -8.29 -0.49 -2.51
C TYR A 61 -7.05 -1.11 -1.90
N VAL A 62 -7.18 -1.61 -0.67
CA VAL A 62 -6.15 -2.38 0.02
C VAL A 62 -6.71 -3.75 0.36
N GLU A 63 -6.05 -4.78 -0.16
CA GLU A 63 -6.33 -6.17 0.19
C GLU A 63 -5.14 -6.79 0.91
N ILE A 64 -5.39 -7.50 2.01
CA ILE A 64 -4.37 -8.19 2.78
C ILE A 64 -4.79 -9.64 2.99
N TRP A 65 -3.96 -10.57 2.51
CA TRP A 65 -4.18 -12.00 2.58
C TRP A 65 -3.28 -12.58 3.66
N GLY A 66 -3.79 -13.56 4.42
CA GLY A 66 -3.03 -14.22 5.48
C GLY A 66 -3.01 -13.45 6.80
N VAL A 67 -4.02 -12.61 7.09
CA VAL A 67 -4.11 -11.85 8.35
C VAL A 67 -4.45 -12.71 9.58
N GLY A 68 -4.54 -14.03 9.41
CA GLY A 68 -4.94 -14.98 10.43
C GLY A 68 -6.46 -15.07 10.62
N ARG A 69 -6.87 -15.79 11.67
CA ARG A 69 -8.29 -16.08 11.99
C ARG A 69 -8.87 -15.24 13.13
N VAL A 70 -8.04 -14.41 13.77
CA VAL A 70 -8.48 -13.59 14.89
C VAL A 70 -9.34 -12.45 14.36
N PRO A 71 -10.56 -12.23 14.91
CA PRO A 71 -11.42 -11.14 14.48
C PRO A 71 -10.71 -9.78 14.55
N ILE A 72 -10.82 -9.00 13.47
CA ILE A 72 -10.27 -7.65 13.38
C ILE A 72 -11.28 -6.68 13.99
N SER A 73 -10.87 -5.95 15.02
CA SER A 73 -11.71 -4.97 15.72
C SER A 73 -11.69 -3.59 15.07
N SER A 74 -10.58 -3.21 14.45
CA SER A 74 -10.42 -1.93 13.76
C SER A 74 -9.31 -1.99 12.71
N VAL A 75 -9.43 -1.11 11.73
CA VAL A 75 -8.39 -0.78 10.77
C VAL A 75 -8.18 0.73 10.82
N SER A 76 -6.93 1.16 10.79
CA SER A 76 -6.59 2.57 10.63
C SER A 76 -5.60 2.75 9.49
N ILE A 77 -5.73 3.87 8.79
CA ILE A 77 -4.80 4.30 7.75
C ILE A 77 -4.28 5.66 8.17
N SER A 78 -2.96 5.78 8.29
CA SER A 78 -2.28 7.02 8.65
C SER A 78 -1.45 7.56 7.49
N THR A 79 -1.52 8.87 7.34
CA THR A 79 -0.64 9.67 6.48
C THR A 79 0.12 10.66 7.38
N SER A 80 1.04 11.44 6.81
CA SER A 80 1.80 12.45 7.56
C SER A 80 0.92 13.52 8.23
N SER A 81 -0.31 13.72 7.75
CA SER A 81 -1.21 14.79 8.20
C SER A 81 -2.54 14.31 8.78
N MET A 82 -2.92 13.03 8.59
CA MET A 82 -4.26 12.56 8.91
C MET A 82 -4.27 11.07 9.26
N VAL A 83 -5.18 10.69 10.15
CA VAL A 83 -5.55 9.29 10.43
C VAL A 83 -7.04 9.12 10.13
N ILE A 84 -7.37 8.05 9.40
CA ILE A 84 -8.74 7.64 9.12
C ILE A 84 -8.99 6.22 9.62
N MET A 85 -10.25 5.90 9.90
CA MET A 85 -10.71 4.57 10.28
C MET A 85 -11.77 4.11 9.27
N PRO A 86 -11.36 3.54 8.13
CA PRO A 86 -12.30 3.13 7.09
C PRO A 86 -13.14 1.93 7.54
N ALA A 87 -14.30 1.76 6.91
CA ALA A 87 -15.01 0.49 6.96
C ALA A 87 -14.17 -0.59 6.25
N PHE A 88 -14.28 -1.83 6.72
CA PHE A 88 -13.56 -2.95 6.14
C PHE A 88 -14.43 -4.21 6.16
N ASN A 89 -14.13 -5.13 5.26
CA ASN A 89 -14.66 -6.49 5.28
C ASN A 89 -13.53 -7.45 5.63
N TYR A 90 -13.82 -8.44 6.46
CA TYR A 90 -12.87 -9.48 6.83
C TYR A 90 -13.55 -10.83 6.82
N ASP A 91 -12.94 -11.79 6.12
CA ASP A 91 -13.36 -13.19 6.11
C ASP A 91 -12.33 -14.06 6.85
N PRO A 92 -12.68 -14.64 8.02
CA PRO A 92 -11.76 -15.47 8.80
C PRO A 92 -11.49 -16.86 8.19
N VAL A 93 -12.32 -17.31 7.25
CA VAL A 93 -12.11 -18.60 6.56
C VAL A 93 -11.02 -18.45 5.51
N THR A 94 -11.14 -17.44 4.66
CA THR A 94 -10.15 -17.14 3.61
C THR A 94 -8.97 -16.30 4.11
N GLN A 95 -9.08 -15.71 5.31
CA GLN A 95 -8.10 -14.82 5.93
C GLN A 95 -7.79 -13.59 5.07
N VAL A 96 -8.83 -13.02 4.46
CA VAL A 96 -8.73 -11.84 3.60
C VAL A 96 -9.34 -10.64 4.30
N LEU A 97 -8.54 -9.58 4.42
CA LEU A 97 -8.97 -8.24 4.83
C LEU A 97 -9.08 -7.34 3.60
N SER A 98 -10.20 -6.65 3.49
CA SER A 98 -10.61 -5.86 2.33
C SER A 98 -11.00 -4.46 2.78
N ILE A 99 -10.30 -3.43 2.27
CA ILE A 99 -10.49 -2.04 2.66
C ILE A 99 -10.66 -1.19 1.39
N ASP A 100 -11.84 -0.61 1.24
CA ASP A 100 -12.11 0.42 0.22
C ASP A 100 -11.68 1.79 0.77
N VAL A 101 -10.89 2.52 -0.02
CA VAL A 101 -10.35 3.85 0.34
C VAL A 101 -10.80 4.94 -0.64
N THR A 102 -11.81 4.65 -1.46
CA THR A 102 -12.44 5.61 -2.37
C THR A 102 -13.55 6.44 -1.74
#